data_AF-A0A9P5VUF9-F1
#
_entry.id   AF-A0A9P5VUF9-F1
#
_cell.length_a   1.000
_cell.length_b   1.000
_cell.length_c   1.000
_cell.angle_alpha   90.00
_cell.angle_beta   90.00
_cell.angle_gamma   90.00
#
_symmetry.space_group_name_H-M   'P 1'
#
loop_
_entity.id
_entity.type
_entity.pdbx_description
1 polymer ?
#
loop_
_entity_poly.entity_id
_entity_poly.type
_entity_poly.pdbx_seq_one_letter_code
_entity_poly.pdbx_strand_id
1 'polypeptide(L)'
;MNQNPAPNEPGLYTFHALADQAQDPNYDPAQVLHHLENNMAAMNHLQQQFGSLQAQLQEQQASQATHPQAPITSLHAAIEALANSHLEQQQMQQTFQAGVQSVLERLSQRASQSPRFPVPLPLSTKFKGKDEELTFDEFKSKLQTAFTRFPESLAADTEKIHYALQSMEGTPARYFAPYVNEDIPDDDGILSSYESFIKTLDDIYGDKHHVDEVNHKLTRLRQTGSMTEYIASFRALAARSRWNEPALLSRFKDGLSDDTKLVMTAQWHSLTTLKGAQAAATTAYQNLQAQQRLRSRNGFFKSPQHQSPRRPAPSPAAPT
;
A
#
# COMPACT_ATOMS: atom_id res chain seq x y z
N MET A 1 -3.45 -26.17 40.86
CA MET A 1 -3.78 -26.65 39.50
C MET A 1 -4.71 -25.62 38.88
N ASN A 2 -4.16 -24.80 37.99
CA ASN A 2 -4.85 -23.69 37.35
C ASN A 2 -5.49 -24.23 36.06
N GLN A 3 -6.74 -24.69 36.13
CA GLN A 3 -7.47 -25.10 34.92
C GLN A 3 -8.11 -23.86 34.32
N ASN A 4 -7.49 -23.37 33.25
CA ASN A 4 -8.00 -22.32 32.40
C ASN A 4 -9.20 -22.88 31.61
N PRO A 5 -10.41 -22.32 31.68
CA PRO A 5 -11.51 -22.78 30.85
C PRO A 5 -11.29 -22.35 29.39
N ALA A 6 -11.73 -23.21 28.47
CA ALA A 6 -11.62 -23.06 27.03
C ALA A 6 -12.39 -21.82 26.50
N PRO A 7 -12.14 -21.36 25.26
CA PRO A 7 -12.52 -20.02 24.77
C PRO A 7 -14.03 -19.74 24.60
N ASN A 8 -14.93 -20.66 24.96
CA ASN A 8 -16.35 -20.62 24.58
C ASN A 8 -17.33 -20.88 25.74
N GLU A 9 -16.94 -20.66 27.01
CA GLU A 9 -17.91 -20.75 28.12
C GLU A 9 -18.39 -19.36 28.59
N PRO A 10 -19.70 -19.18 28.86
CA PRO A 10 -20.25 -17.96 29.46
C PRO A 10 -19.93 -17.91 30.97
N GLY A 11 -18.64 -17.92 31.31
CA GLY A 11 -18.13 -17.87 32.67
C GLY A 11 -17.61 -16.49 33.06
N LEU A 12 -17.59 -16.19 34.35
CA LEU A 12 -16.89 -15.03 34.90
C LEU A 12 -15.38 -15.21 34.71
N TYR A 13 -14.73 -14.25 34.07
CA TYR A 13 -13.30 -14.31 33.79
C TYR A 13 -12.50 -13.61 34.89
N THR A 14 -11.29 -14.09 35.19
CA THR A 14 -10.42 -13.33 36.10
C THR A 14 -9.91 -12.06 35.41
N PHE A 15 -9.71 -10.99 36.18
CA PHE A 15 -9.14 -9.75 35.64
C PHE A 15 -7.76 -9.95 35.01
N HIS A 16 -6.97 -10.88 35.53
CA HIS A 16 -5.67 -11.21 34.95
C HIS A 16 -5.82 -11.83 33.56
N ALA A 17 -6.76 -12.76 33.38
CA ALA A 17 -7.05 -13.35 32.07
C ALA A 17 -7.60 -12.30 31.08
N LEU A 18 -8.52 -11.43 31.51
CA LEU A 18 -9.02 -10.34 30.69
C LEU A 18 -7.93 -9.34 30.32
N ALA A 19 -6.99 -9.08 31.23
CA ALA A 19 -5.85 -8.20 30.98
C ALA A 19 -4.90 -8.82 29.95
N ASP A 20 -4.65 -10.13 30.01
CA ASP A 20 -3.81 -10.82 29.01
C ASP A 20 -4.51 -10.87 27.64
N GLN A 21 -5.82 -11.15 27.62
CA GLN A 21 -6.64 -11.08 26.40
C GLN A 21 -6.70 -9.66 25.81
N ALA A 22 -6.72 -8.63 26.65
CA ALA A 22 -6.68 -7.23 26.21
C ALA A 22 -5.36 -6.86 25.50
N GLN A 23 -4.26 -7.56 25.81
CA GLN A 23 -2.96 -7.39 25.16
C GLN A 23 -2.78 -8.22 23.89
N ASP A 24 -3.57 -9.28 23.70
CA ASP A 24 -3.45 -10.12 22.51
C ASP A 24 -3.99 -9.40 21.26
N PRO A 25 -3.17 -9.17 20.23
CA PRO A 25 -3.59 -8.51 18.99
C PRO A 25 -4.65 -9.31 18.22
N ASN A 26 -4.75 -10.63 18.42
CA ASN A 26 -5.69 -11.50 17.73
C ASN A 26 -7.06 -11.61 18.43
N TYR A 27 -7.19 -11.04 19.64
CA TYR A 27 -8.42 -11.14 20.43
C TYR A 27 -9.30 -9.91 20.22
N ASP A 28 -10.60 -10.10 20.05
CA ASP A 28 -11.56 -9.02 19.78
C ASP A 28 -11.77 -8.16 21.04
N PRO A 29 -11.47 -6.85 21.02
CA PRO A 29 -11.68 -5.97 22.16
C PRO A 29 -13.15 -5.90 22.61
N ALA A 30 -14.12 -6.10 21.70
CA ALA A 30 -15.54 -6.11 22.06
C ALA A 30 -15.88 -7.30 22.98
N GLN A 31 -15.23 -8.46 22.79
CA GLN A 31 -15.41 -9.62 23.65
C GLN A 31 -14.84 -9.39 25.05
N VAL A 32 -13.66 -8.77 25.16
CA VAL A 32 -13.06 -8.39 26.46
C VAL A 32 -13.99 -7.47 27.24
N LEU A 33 -14.56 -6.46 26.57
CA LEU A 33 -15.51 -5.53 27.18
C LEU A 33 -16.80 -6.22 27.62
N HIS A 34 -17.32 -7.16 26.82
CA HIS A 34 -18.49 -7.94 27.18
C HIS A 34 -18.24 -8.81 28.43
N HIS A 35 -17.10 -9.47 28.52
CA HIS A 35 -16.73 -10.24 29.71
C HIS A 35 -16.50 -9.34 30.94
N LEU A 36 -15.93 -8.16 30.75
CA LEU A 36 -15.77 -7.16 31.81
C LEU A 36 -17.13 -6.68 32.35
N GLU A 37 -18.11 -6.48 31.46
CA GLU A 37 -19.48 -6.12 31.81
C GLU A 37 -20.18 -7.23 32.61
N ASN A 38 -20.03 -8.49 32.19
CA ASN A 38 -20.56 -9.63 32.92
C ASN A 38 -19.95 -9.75 34.34
N ASN A 39 -18.64 -9.47 34.47
CA ASN A 39 -17.97 -9.42 35.77
C ASN A 39 -18.48 -8.29 36.66
N MET A 40 -18.73 -7.09 36.09
CA MET A 40 -19.34 -5.97 36.82
C MET A 40 -20.76 -6.30 37.29
N ALA A 41 -21.57 -6.93 36.43
CA ALA A 41 -22.93 -7.33 36.78
C ALA A 41 -22.95 -8.33 37.94
N ALA A 42 -22.09 -9.34 37.91
CA ALA A 42 -21.98 -10.32 39.00
C ALA A 42 -21.52 -9.70 40.32
N MET A 43 -20.58 -8.76 40.28
CA MET A 43 -20.10 -8.06 41.47
C MET A 43 -21.13 -7.11 42.06
N ASN A 44 -21.88 -6.40 41.22
CA ASN A 44 -23.01 -5.60 41.67
C ASN A 44 -24.07 -6.48 42.36
N HIS A 45 -24.36 -7.66 41.79
CA HIS A 45 -25.28 -8.61 42.41
C HIS A 45 -24.78 -9.11 43.76
N LEU A 46 -23.51 -9.48 43.85
CA LEU A 46 -22.88 -9.92 45.10
C LEU A 46 -22.93 -8.81 46.17
N GLN A 47 -22.67 -7.56 45.79
CA GLN A 47 -22.73 -6.42 46.71
C GLN A 47 -24.14 -6.18 47.25
N GLN A 48 -25.17 -6.34 46.42
CA GLN A 48 -26.56 -6.25 46.86
C GLN A 48 -26.94 -7.38 47.82
N GLN A 49 -26.50 -8.60 47.55
CA GLN A 49 -26.74 -9.74 48.45
C GLN A 49 -26.12 -9.50 49.83
N PHE A 50 -24.86 -9.07 49.88
CA PHE A 50 -24.20 -8.73 51.16
C PHE A 50 -24.92 -7.61 51.91
N GLY A 51 -25.31 -6.54 51.22
CA GLY A 51 -26.07 -5.44 51.85
C GLY A 51 -27.40 -5.92 52.44
N SER A 52 -28.11 -6.81 51.74
CA SER A 52 -29.38 -7.37 52.22
C SER A 52 -29.21 -8.30 53.44
N LEU A 53 -28.17 -9.13 53.45
CA LEU A 53 -27.81 -10.00 54.59
C LEU A 53 -27.43 -9.19 55.82
N GLN A 54 -26.68 -8.11 55.62
CA GLN A 54 -26.26 -7.21 56.70
C GLN A 54 -27.47 -6.52 57.35
N ALA A 55 -28.42 -6.03 56.53
CA ALA A 55 -29.66 -5.43 57.02
C ALA A 55 -30.51 -6.43 57.83
N GLN A 56 -30.64 -7.67 57.36
CA GLN A 56 -31.38 -8.72 58.08
C GLN A 56 -30.75 -9.05 59.44
N LEU A 57 -29.43 -9.15 59.52
CA LEU A 57 -28.73 -9.39 60.79
C LEU A 57 -28.93 -8.24 61.78
N GLN A 58 -28.93 -7.00 61.29
CA GLN A 58 -29.14 -5.81 62.12
C GLN A 58 -30.58 -5.74 62.66
N GLU A 59 -31.56 -6.12 61.84
CA GLU A 59 -32.98 -6.15 62.21
C GLU A 59 -33.31 -7.29 63.21
N GLN A 60 -32.65 -8.44 63.09
CA GLN A 60 -32.73 -9.53 64.08
C GLN A 60 -32.14 -9.13 65.43
N GLN A 61 -31.02 -8.40 65.43
CA GLN A 61 -30.41 -7.88 66.67
C GLN A 61 -31.29 -6.81 67.32
N ALA A 62 -31.89 -5.91 66.53
CA ALA A 62 -32.83 -4.90 67.02
C ALA A 62 -34.07 -5.53 67.68
N SER A 63 -34.55 -6.65 67.15
CA SER A 63 -35.71 -7.38 67.67
C SER A 63 -35.41 -8.16 68.96
N GLN A 64 -34.17 -8.67 69.13
CA GLN A 64 -33.73 -9.41 70.32
C GLN A 64 -33.40 -8.51 71.53
N ALA A 65 -33.19 -7.20 71.32
CA ALA A 65 -32.96 -6.24 72.41
C ALA A 65 -34.15 -6.10 73.40
N THR A 66 -35.28 -6.75 73.11
CA THR A 66 -36.51 -6.74 73.93
C THR A 66 -36.60 -7.88 74.97
N HIS A 67 -35.65 -8.83 75.02
CA HIS A 67 -35.61 -9.90 76.04
C HIS A 67 -34.24 -9.98 76.75
N PRO A 68 -34.16 -9.81 78.09
CA PRO A 68 -32.91 -9.45 78.79
C PRO A 68 -31.97 -10.61 79.18
N GLN A 69 -31.86 -11.71 78.43
CA GLN A 69 -31.00 -12.85 78.85
C GLN A 69 -30.16 -13.50 77.75
N ALA A 70 -29.27 -12.73 77.11
CA ALA A 70 -28.11 -13.28 76.38
C ALA A 70 -26.80 -12.71 76.95
N PRO A 71 -25.72 -13.52 77.08
CA PRO A 71 -24.47 -13.09 77.71
C PRO A 71 -23.74 -12.07 76.85
N ILE A 72 -23.31 -10.96 77.47
CA ILE A 72 -22.62 -9.80 76.87
C ILE A 72 -21.41 -10.19 75.98
N THR A 73 -20.81 -11.36 76.21
CA THR A 73 -19.71 -11.93 75.42
C THR A 73 -20.09 -12.29 73.97
N SER A 74 -21.34 -12.66 73.69
CA SER A 74 -21.77 -12.97 72.31
C SER A 74 -22.01 -11.73 71.45
N LEU A 75 -22.39 -10.61 72.08
CA LEU A 75 -22.62 -9.33 71.40
C LEU A 75 -21.29 -8.73 70.89
N HIS A 76 -20.23 -8.82 71.70
CA HIS A 76 -18.91 -8.33 71.31
C HIS A 76 -18.32 -9.11 70.13
N ALA A 77 -18.42 -10.45 70.17
CA ALA A 77 -17.99 -11.32 69.08
C ALA A 77 -18.78 -11.08 67.78
N ALA A 78 -20.07 -10.77 67.87
CA ALA A 78 -20.91 -10.43 66.71
C ALA A 78 -20.51 -9.08 66.08
N ILE A 79 -20.14 -8.09 66.89
CA ILE A 79 -19.66 -6.78 66.41
C ILE A 79 -18.31 -6.92 65.69
N GLU A 80 -17.37 -7.70 66.23
CA GLU A 80 -16.08 -7.98 65.58
C GLU A 80 -16.26 -8.74 64.26
N ALA A 81 -17.14 -9.74 64.21
CA ALA A 81 -17.43 -10.49 62.98
C ALA A 81 -18.03 -9.57 61.89
N LEU A 82 -18.92 -8.64 62.28
CA LEU A 82 -19.50 -7.67 61.36
C LEU A 82 -18.47 -6.67 60.83
N ALA A 83 -17.57 -6.20 61.69
CA ALA A 83 -16.49 -5.29 61.30
C ALA A 83 -15.49 -5.96 60.33
N ASN A 84 -15.12 -7.22 60.59
CA ASN A 84 -14.25 -7.99 59.72
C ASN A 84 -14.90 -8.26 58.35
N SER A 85 -16.19 -8.58 58.32
CA SER A 85 -16.95 -8.77 57.07
C SER A 85 -17.01 -7.50 56.23
N HIS A 86 -17.21 -6.34 56.85
CA HIS A 86 -17.19 -5.06 56.14
C HIS A 86 -15.80 -4.76 55.57
N LEU A 87 -14.73 -5.03 56.31
CA LEU A 87 -13.36 -4.80 55.84
C LEU A 87 -13.01 -5.69 54.64
N GLU A 88 -13.41 -6.97 54.68
CA GLU A 88 -13.26 -7.89 53.54
C GLU A 88 -14.04 -7.40 52.32
N GLN A 89 -15.27 -6.92 52.50
CA GLN A 89 -16.06 -6.34 51.41
C GLN A 89 -15.36 -5.13 50.79
N GLN A 90 -14.77 -4.25 51.62
CA GLN A 90 -14.07 -3.08 51.14
C GLN A 90 -12.80 -3.46 50.35
N GLN A 91 -12.03 -4.44 50.81
CA GLN A 91 -10.88 -4.97 50.05
C GLN A 91 -11.29 -5.61 48.73
N MET A 92 -12.39 -6.37 48.72
CA MET A 92 -12.91 -6.99 47.50
C MET A 92 -13.33 -5.92 46.47
N GLN A 93 -13.94 -4.81 46.93
CA GLN A 93 -14.29 -3.71 46.03
C GLN A 93 -13.06 -3.00 45.46
N GLN A 94 -12.01 -2.80 46.27
CA GLN A 94 -10.76 -2.18 45.81
C GLN A 94 -10.01 -3.06 44.80
N THR A 95 -9.91 -4.36 45.06
CA THR A 95 -9.25 -5.31 44.14
C THR A 95 -10.00 -5.43 42.83
N PHE A 96 -11.34 -5.39 42.85
CA PHE A 96 -12.16 -5.34 41.65
C PHE A 96 -11.90 -4.08 40.83
N GLN A 97 -11.92 -2.90 41.46
CA GLN A 97 -11.65 -1.63 40.76
C GLN A 97 -10.24 -1.60 40.14
N ALA A 98 -9.22 -2.08 40.87
CA ALA A 98 -7.87 -2.21 40.34
C ALA A 98 -7.79 -3.17 39.14
N GLY A 99 -8.54 -4.27 39.21
CA GLY A 99 -8.67 -5.23 38.10
C GLY A 99 -9.27 -4.59 36.84
N VAL A 100 -10.39 -3.87 36.98
CA VAL A 100 -11.03 -3.15 35.86
C VAL A 100 -10.08 -2.13 35.24
N GLN A 101 -9.39 -1.35 36.07
CA GLN A 101 -8.42 -0.35 35.59
C GLN A 101 -7.29 -1.00 34.79
N SER A 102 -6.76 -2.14 35.24
CA SER A 102 -5.69 -2.84 34.52
C SER A 102 -6.11 -3.34 33.14
N VAL A 103 -7.34 -3.82 32.99
CA VAL A 103 -7.89 -4.26 31.69
C VAL A 103 -8.05 -3.05 30.77
N LEU A 104 -8.61 -1.95 31.27
CA LEU A 104 -8.85 -0.74 30.51
C LEU A 104 -7.52 -0.09 30.06
N GLU A 105 -6.52 -0.07 30.92
CA GLU A 105 -5.19 0.46 30.59
C GLU A 105 -4.52 -0.35 29.47
N ARG A 106 -4.62 -1.69 29.51
CA ARG A 106 -4.09 -2.55 28.44
C ARG A 106 -4.82 -2.35 27.11
N LEU A 107 -6.16 -2.20 27.13
CA LEU A 107 -6.94 -1.85 25.94
C LEU A 107 -6.52 -0.49 25.36
N SER A 108 -6.28 0.50 26.23
CA SER A 108 -5.80 1.82 25.81
C SER A 108 -4.39 1.76 25.22
N GLN A 109 -3.49 0.99 25.81
CA GLN A 109 -2.13 0.78 25.29
C GLN A 109 -2.15 0.08 23.94
N ARG A 110 -3.03 -0.92 23.74
CA ARG A 110 -3.22 -1.60 22.45
C ARG A 110 -3.69 -0.63 21.36
N ALA A 111 -4.68 0.22 21.65
CA ALA A 111 -5.15 1.24 20.70
C ALA A 111 -4.04 2.26 20.33
N SER A 112 -3.09 2.47 21.23
CA SER A 112 -1.93 3.34 21.01
C SER A 112 -0.81 2.67 20.20
N GLN A 113 -0.74 1.33 20.23
CA GLN A 113 0.29 0.50 19.63
C GLN A 113 -0.13 -0.15 18.30
N SER A 114 -1.36 0.07 17.83
CA SER A 114 -1.74 -0.27 16.46
C SER A 114 -0.65 0.25 15.52
N PRO A 115 -0.05 -0.61 14.67
CA PRO A 115 1.04 -0.19 13.80
C PRO A 115 0.54 0.98 12.94
N ARG A 116 0.99 2.19 13.25
CA ARG A 116 0.74 3.38 12.44
C ARG A 116 1.58 3.22 11.19
N PHE A 117 1.00 2.61 10.17
CA PHE A 117 1.63 2.58 8.87
C PHE A 117 1.81 4.02 8.38
N PRO A 118 2.91 4.32 7.66
CA PRO A 118 3.09 5.64 7.08
C PRO A 118 1.88 5.94 6.17
N VAL A 119 1.16 7.01 6.48
CA VAL A 119 0.07 7.48 5.62
C VAL A 119 0.72 8.11 4.38
N PRO A 120 0.43 7.61 3.17
CA PRO A 120 1.03 8.14 1.96
C PRO A 120 0.53 9.56 1.71
N LEU A 121 1.47 10.48 1.49
CA LEU A 121 1.11 11.83 1.07
C LEU A 121 0.53 11.79 -0.35
N PRO A 122 -0.53 12.55 -0.62
CA PRO A 122 -1.08 12.62 -1.96
C PRO A 122 -0.07 13.23 -2.93
N LEU A 123 -0.24 12.97 -4.23
CA LEU A 123 0.74 13.34 -5.25
C LEU A 123 1.09 14.84 -5.20
N SER A 124 2.38 15.15 -5.38
CA SER A 124 2.89 16.53 -5.40
C SER A 124 2.32 17.33 -6.57
N THR A 125 2.26 16.70 -7.74
CA THR A 125 1.59 17.23 -8.92
C THR A 125 0.21 16.59 -8.99
N LYS A 126 -0.84 17.41 -8.87
CA LYS A 126 -2.24 16.96 -8.89
C LYS A 126 -2.69 16.70 -10.33
N PHE A 127 -3.51 15.69 -10.52
CA PHE A 127 -4.16 15.45 -11.81
C PHE A 127 -5.32 16.42 -12.02
N LYS A 128 -5.29 17.19 -13.11
CA LYS A 128 -6.25 18.26 -13.41
C LYS A 128 -7.09 18.04 -14.69
N GLY A 129 -6.78 17.00 -15.47
CA GLY A 129 -7.49 16.67 -16.71
C GLY A 129 -6.58 16.58 -17.94
N LYS A 130 -7.17 16.67 -19.14
CA LYS A 130 -6.57 16.27 -20.43
C LYS A 130 -5.50 17.22 -20.98
N ASP A 131 -5.48 18.49 -20.56
CA ASP A 131 -4.64 19.56 -21.13
C ASP A 131 -3.58 20.11 -20.15
N GLU A 132 -3.20 19.32 -19.15
CA GLU A 132 -2.41 19.77 -17.99
C GLU A 132 -1.09 18.99 -17.87
N GLU A 133 -0.23 19.38 -16.93
CA GLU A 133 1.14 18.86 -16.75
C GLU A 133 1.23 17.35 -16.47
N LEU A 134 0.15 16.73 -15.99
CA LEU A 134 0.09 15.31 -15.67
C LEU A 134 -0.98 14.62 -16.52
N THR A 135 -0.56 13.74 -17.42
CA THR A 135 -1.48 12.94 -18.24
C THR A 135 -2.19 11.86 -17.41
N PHE A 136 -3.30 11.34 -17.91
CA PHE A 136 -4.03 10.27 -17.22
C PHE A 136 -3.19 8.98 -17.07
N ASP A 137 -2.41 8.62 -18.10
CA ASP A 137 -1.49 7.47 -18.06
C ASP A 137 -0.41 7.63 -16.97
N GLU A 138 0.17 8.84 -16.84
CA GLU A 138 1.15 9.14 -15.81
C GLU A 138 0.52 9.16 -14.41
N PHE A 139 -0.70 9.69 -14.27
CA PHE A 139 -1.45 9.65 -13.03
C PHE A 139 -1.67 8.21 -12.56
N LYS A 140 -2.17 7.33 -13.44
CA LYS A 140 -2.38 5.91 -13.15
C LYS A 140 -1.09 5.20 -12.73
N SER A 141 0.01 5.50 -13.41
CA SER A 141 1.34 4.95 -13.09
C SER A 141 1.81 5.39 -11.69
N LYS A 142 1.59 6.65 -11.32
CA LYS A 142 1.92 7.18 -10.00
C LYS A 142 1.06 6.57 -8.90
N LEU A 143 -0.25 6.38 -9.14
CA LEU A 143 -1.14 5.69 -8.20
C LEU A 143 -0.68 4.24 -7.94
N GLN A 144 -0.41 3.47 -9.00
CA GLN A 144 0.08 2.10 -8.86
C GLN A 144 1.40 2.00 -8.10
N THR A 145 2.28 2.98 -8.31
CA THR A 145 3.55 3.10 -7.56
C THR A 145 3.28 3.34 -6.07
N ALA A 146 2.33 4.20 -5.73
CA ALA A 146 1.94 4.46 -4.34
C ALA A 146 1.34 3.20 -3.68
N PHE A 147 0.45 2.49 -4.37
CA PHE A 147 -0.16 1.26 -3.85
C PHE A 147 0.88 0.16 -3.59
N THR A 148 1.86 0.05 -4.47
CA THR A 148 2.96 -0.91 -4.31
C THR A 148 3.89 -0.53 -3.16
N ARG A 149 4.10 0.78 -2.94
CA ARG A 149 4.97 1.29 -1.88
C ARG A 149 4.34 1.23 -0.50
N PHE A 150 3.02 1.38 -0.41
CA PHE A 150 2.26 1.41 0.84
C PHE A 150 1.13 0.36 0.83
N PRO A 151 1.45 -0.93 0.73
CA PRO A 151 0.45 -1.99 0.57
C PRO A 151 -0.45 -2.14 1.80
N GLU A 152 0.04 -1.83 2.99
CA GLU A 152 -0.74 -1.93 4.24
C GLU A 152 -1.66 -0.72 4.43
N SER A 153 -1.20 0.50 4.14
CA SER A 153 -2.02 1.72 4.21
C SER A 153 -3.06 1.83 3.09
N LEU A 154 -2.79 1.23 1.92
CA LEU A 154 -3.64 1.29 0.72
C LEU A 154 -4.12 -0.11 0.30
N ALA A 155 -4.46 -0.95 1.27
CA ALA A 155 -4.96 -2.31 1.02
C ALA A 155 -6.39 -2.31 0.47
N ALA A 156 -7.28 -1.57 1.14
CA ALA A 156 -8.69 -1.47 0.79
C ALA A 156 -8.91 -0.53 -0.40
N ASP A 157 -9.95 -0.82 -1.18
CA ASP A 157 -10.29 -0.01 -2.35
C ASP A 157 -10.76 1.39 -1.97
N THR A 158 -11.45 1.53 -0.83
CA THR A 158 -11.83 2.83 -0.25
C THR A 158 -10.61 3.74 -0.04
N GLU A 159 -9.52 3.21 0.53
CA GLU A 159 -8.29 3.97 0.77
C GLU A 159 -7.59 4.35 -0.52
N LYS A 160 -7.58 3.47 -1.53
CA LYS A 160 -7.03 3.76 -2.86
C LYS A 160 -7.80 4.88 -3.55
N ILE A 161 -9.13 4.86 -3.44
CA ILE A 161 -10.02 5.88 -4.01
C ILE A 161 -9.80 7.22 -3.29
N HIS A 162 -9.77 7.24 -1.96
CA HIS A 162 -9.48 8.44 -1.19
C HIS A 162 -8.11 9.04 -1.55
N TYR A 163 -7.08 8.21 -1.64
CA TYR A 163 -5.76 8.63 -2.07
C TYR A 163 -5.77 9.25 -3.48
N ALA A 164 -6.50 8.63 -4.41
CA ALA A 164 -6.65 9.14 -5.76
C ALA A 164 -7.38 10.48 -5.77
N LEU A 165 -8.51 10.61 -5.08
CA LEU A 165 -9.29 11.85 -4.96
C LEU A 165 -8.45 13.00 -4.38
N GLN A 166 -7.67 12.75 -3.33
CA GLN A 166 -6.74 13.75 -2.75
C GLN A 166 -5.59 14.10 -3.70
N SER A 167 -5.32 13.27 -4.70
CA SER A 167 -4.27 13.46 -5.71
C SER A 167 -4.80 14.12 -6.98
N MET A 168 -6.05 14.59 -6.97
CA MET A 168 -6.73 15.23 -8.09
C MET A 168 -7.21 16.63 -7.71
N GLU A 169 -7.29 17.51 -8.71
CA GLU A 169 -7.82 18.87 -8.58
C GLU A 169 -8.61 19.24 -9.84
N GLY A 170 -9.27 20.39 -9.84
CA GLY A 170 -9.91 20.94 -11.03
C GLY A 170 -11.12 20.14 -11.51
N THR A 171 -11.24 19.95 -12.82
CA THR A 171 -12.40 19.29 -13.45
C THR A 171 -12.62 17.85 -12.96
N PRO A 172 -11.58 16.99 -12.85
CA PRO A 172 -11.74 15.67 -12.27
C PRO A 172 -12.28 15.68 -10.84
N ALA A 173 -11.76 16.53 -9.95
CA ALA A 173 -12.23 16.60 -8.56
C ALA A 173 -13.69 17.10 -8.48
N ARG A 174 -14.06 18.08 -9.31
CA ARG A 174 -15.44 18.57 -9.42
C ARG A 174 -16.42 17.51 -9.92
N TYR A 175 -15.97 16.57 -10.75
CA TYR A 175 -16.80 15.47 -11.22
C TYR A 175 -17.22 14.53 -10.08
N PHE A 176 -16.28 14.20 -9.18
CA PHE A 176 -16.55 13.26 -8.08
C PHE A 176 -17.13 13.92 -6.82
N ALA A 177 -16.98 15.23 -6.65
CA ALA A 177 -17.43 15.94 -5.45
C ALA A 177 -18.90 15.65 -5.05
N PRO A 178 -19.89 15.62 -5.96
CA PRO A 178 -21.27 15.32 -5.59
C PRO A 178 -21.47 13.89 -5.04
N TYR A 179 -20.71 12.91 -5.55
CA TYR A 179 -20.76 11.54 -5.05
C TYR A 179 -20.09 11.42 -3.68
N VAL A 180 -18.97 12.12 -3.48
CA VAL A 180 -18.23 12.13 -2.20
C VAL A 180 -19.00 12.87 -1.10
N ASN A 181 -19.72 13.92 -1.45
CA ASN A 181 -20.55 14.70 -0.53
C ASN A 181 -21.92 14.07 -0.26
N GLU A 182 -22.23 12.94 -0.89
CA GLU A 182 -23.54 12.27 -0.83
C GLU A 182 -24.70 13.14 -1.35
N ASP A 183 -24.41 14.13 -2.20
CA ASP A 183 -25.41 14.97 -2.88
C ASP A 183 -26.21 14.16 -3.92
N ILE A 184 -25.59 13.10 -4.47
CA ILE A 184 -26.20 12.15 -5.40
C ILE A 184 -25.86 10.71 -5.00
N PRO A 185 -26.78 9.75 -5.18
CA PRO A 185 -26.52 8.35 -4.91
C PRO A 185 -25.52 7.75 -5.92
N ASP A 186 -24.63 6.90 -5.44
CA ASP A 186 -23.69 6.13 -6.27
C ASP A 186 -24.35 4.83 -6.78
N ASP A 187 -25.45 4.96 -7.53
CA ASP A 187 -26.23 3.83 -8.04
C ASP A 187 -25.41 2.94 -9.00
N ASP A 188 -24.45 3.54 -9.71
CA ASP A 188 -23.54 2.87 -10.65
C ASP A 188 -22.32 2.24 -9.95
N GLY A 189 -22.16 2.45 -8.63
CA GLY A 189 -21.04 1.90 -7.86
C GLY A 189 -19.68 2.43 -8.32
N ILE A 190 -19.59 3.69 -8.74
CA ILE A 190 -18.38 4.36 -9.22
C ILE A 190 -17.32 4.43 -8.12
N LEU A 191 -17.72 4.68 -6.88
CA LEU A 191 -16.83 4.77 -5.71
C LEU A 191 -16.78 3.47 -4.89
N SER A 192 -17.47 2.42 -5.33
CA SER A 192 -17.55 1.13 -4.61
C SER A 192 -16.27 0.30 -4.71
N SER A 193 -15.54 0.42 -5.83
CA SER A 193 -14.29 -0.31 -6.07
C SER A 193 -13.30 0.56 -6.83
N TYR A 194 -12.01 0.31 -6.61
CA TYR A 194 -10.97 1.07 -7.31
C TYR A 194 -11.03 0.82 -8.83
N GLU A 195 -11.49 -0.36 -9.24
CA GLU A 195 -11.65 -0.73 -10.65
C GLU A 195 -12.76 0.10 -11.33
N SER A 196 -13.94 0.20 -10.71
CA SER A 196 -15.04 1.03 -11.22
C SER A 196 -14.64 2.50 -11.30
N PHE A 197 -13.96 2.99 -10.27
CA PHE A 197 -13.46 4.36 -10.20
C PHE A 197 -12.47 4.66 -11.34
N ILE A 198 -11.44 3.83 -11.51
CA ILE A 198 -10.42 4.08 -12.53
C ILE A 198 -10.96 3.88 -13.94
N LYS A 199 -11.94 2.99 -14.14
CA LYS A 199 -12.64 2.81 -15.42
C LYS A 199 -13.44 4.06 -15.79
N THR A 200 -14.18 4.64 -14.84
CA THR A 200 -14.92 5.89 -15.06
C THR A 200 -13.97 7.02 -15.46
N LEU A 201 -12.81 7.11 -14.80
CA LEU A 201 -11.78 8.06 -15.20
C LEU A 201 -11.19 7.78 -16.59
N ASP A 202 -10.98 6.51 -16.95
CA ASP A 202 -10.52 6.09 -18.27
C ASP A 202 -11.55 6.42 -19.37
N ASP A 203 -12.85 6.31 -19.08
CA ASP A 203 -13.89 6.69 -20.03
C ASP A 203 -13.95 8.20 -20.30
N ILE A 204 -13.60 9.03 -19.30
CA ILE A 204 -13.62 10.51 -19.40
C ILE A 204 -12.29 11.05 -19.94
N TYR A 205 -11.18 10.60 -19.38
CA TYR A 205 -9.83 11.15 -19.61
C TYR A 205 -8.90 10.19 -20.34
N GLY A 206 -9.26 8.90 -20.43
CA GLY A 206 -8.53 7.95 -21.24
C GLY A 206 -8.62 8.34 -22.72
N ASP A 207 -7.55 8.02 -23.44
CA ASP A 207 -7.44 8.39 -24.83
C ASP A 207 -8.06 7.30 -25.72
N LYS A 208 -9.33 7.50 -26.12
CA LYS A 208 -10.05 6.60 -27.04
C LYS A 208 -9.42 6.52 -28.44
N HIS A 209 -8.64 7.53 -28.85
CA HIS A 209 -7.92 7.53 -30.13
C HIS A 209 -6.49 6.98 -30.01
N HIS A 210 -6.06 6.67 -28.78
CA HIS A 210 -4.71 6.21 -28.47
C HIS A 210 -4.32 4.96 -29.21
N VAL A 211 -5.21 3.98 -29.35
CA VAL A 211 -4.85 2.71 -29.99
C VAL A 211 -4.50 2.93 -31.46
N ASP A 212 -5.29 3.70 -32.19
CA ASP A 212 -5.03 4.00 -33.61
C ASP A 212 -3.80 4.89 -33.78
N GLU A 213 -3.65 5.91 -32.94
CA GLU A 213 -2.48 6.79 -32.98
C GLU A 213 -1.20 6.06 -32.55
N VAL A 214 -1.26 5.19 -31.54
CA VAL A 214 -0.15 4.32 -31.11
C VAL A 214 0.21 3.34 -32.20
N ASN A 215 -0.78 2.70 -32.84
CA ASN A 215 -0.55 1.82 -33.98
C ASN A 215 0.11 2.57 -35.13
N HIS A 216 -0.34 3.79 -35.41
CA HIS A 216 0.26 4.64 -36.42
C HIS A 216 1.69 5.09 -36.05
N LYS A 217 1.96 5.46 -34.79
CA LYS A 217 3.31 5.78 -34.29
C LYS A 217 4.22 4.56 -34.34
N LEU A 218 3.73 3.38 -33.95
CA LEU A 218 4.47 2.12 -33.96
C LEU A 218 4.81 1.68 -35.39
N THR A 219 3.88 1.83 -36.33
CA THR A 219 4.09 1.57 -37.78
C THR A 219 4.99 2.60 -38.47
N ARG A 220 5.28 3.74 -37.85
CA ARG A 220 6.25 4.73 -38.35
C ARG A 220 7.56 4.76 -37.57
N LEU A 221 7.64 4.10 -36.42
CA LEU A 221 8.86 4.09 -35.61
C LEU A 221 10.03 3.46 -36.39
N ARG A 222 11.14 4.20 -36.43
CA ARG A 222 12.40 3.83 -37.07
C ARG A 222 13.55 4.11 -36.10
N GLN A 223 14.59 3.29 -36.14
CA GLN A 223 15.82 3.52 -35.40
C GLN A 223 16.60 4.68 -36.06
N THR A 224 16.41 5.90 -35.58
CA THR A 224 17.13 7.09 -36.03
C THR A 224 18.31 7.45 -35.13
N GLY A 225 18.25 7.05 -33.86
CA GLY A 225 19.26 7.34 -32.84
C GLY A 225 19.88 6.08 -32.24
N SER A 226 20.17 6.15 -30.94
CA SER A 226 20.75 5.00 -30.23
C SER A 226 19.78 3.82 -30.19
N MET A 227 20.34 2.63 -30.10
CA MET A 227 19.52 1.42 -29.99
C MET A 227 18.67 1.40 -28.71
N THR A 228 19.20 1.95 -27.61
CA THR A 228 18.49 2.06 -26.34
C THR A 228 17.26 2.95 -26.46
N GLU A 229 17.39 4.12 -27.10
CA GLU A 229 16.25 5.03 -27.34
C GLU A 229 15.19 4.35 -28.21
N TYR A 230 15.59 3.72 -29.31
CA TYR A 230 14.67 3.00 -30.17
C TYR A 230 13.91 1.89 -29.42
N ILE A 231 14.60 1.06 -28.63
CA ILE A 231 13.97 -0.01 -27.84
C ILE A 231 13.02 0.57 -26.79
N ALA A 232 13.38 1.67 -26.12
CA ALA A 232 12.54 2.32 -25.13
C ALA A 232 11.24 2.85 -25.76
N SER A 233 11.35 3.60 -26.87
CA SER A 233 10.18 4.09 -27.61
C SER A 233 9.34 2.95 -28.17
N PHE A 234 9.97 1.90 -28.70
CA PHE A 234 9.27 0.73 -29.23
C PHE A 234 8.48 0.03 -28.12
N ARG A 235 9.08 -0.23 -26.95
CA ARG A 235 8.40 -0.87 -25.82
C ARG A 235 7.24 -0.04 -25.31
N ALA A 236 7.41 1.28 -25.20
CA ALA A 236 6.35 2.18 -24.76
C ALA A 236 5.15 2.16 -25.71
N LEU A 237 5.37 2.10 -27.03
CA LEU A 237 4.28 2.00 -28.01
C LEU A 237 3.69 0.58 -28.08
N ALA A 238 4.52 -0.46 -28.04
CA ALA A 238 4.11 -1.85 -28.10
C ALA A 238 3.13 -2.21 -26.97
N ALA A 239 3.42 -1.77 -25.74
CA ALA A 239 2.56 -1.99 -24.56
C ALA A 239 1.13 -1.44 -24.74
N ARG A 240 0.93 -0.45 -25.62
CA ARG A 240 -0.33 0.26 -25.83
C ARG A 240 -1.03 -0.12 -27.15
N SER A 241 -0.33 -0.83 -28.05
CA SER A 241 -0.78 -1.16 -29.42
C SER A 241 -1.79 -2.31 -29.54
N ARG A 242 -1.99 -3.12 -28.49
CA ARG A 242 -2.75 -4.40 -28.52
C ARG A 242 -2.23 -5.45 -29.52
N TRP A 243 -1.05 -5.24 -30.13
CA TRP A 243 -0.48 -6.18 -31.09
C TRP A 243 0.05 -7.44 -30.39
N ASN A 244 -0.08 -8.57 -31.08
CA ASN A 244 0.51 -9.83 -30.62
C ASN A 244 2.04 -9.86 -30.83
N GLU A 245 2.72 -10.79 -30.16
CA GLU A 245 4.18 -10.87 -30.22
C GLU A 245 4.73 -11.07 -31.65
N PRO A 246 4.15 -11.89 -32.54
CA PRO A 246 4.61 -12.01 -33.92
C PRO A 246 4.54 -10.68 -34.70
N ALA A 247 3.46 -9.91 -34.55
CA ALA A 247 3.31 -8.61 -35.20
C ALA A 247 4.34 -7.61 -34.66
N LEU A 248 4.53 -7.58 -33.33
CA LEU A 248 5.56 -6.75 -32.69
C LEU A 248 6.97 -7.14 -33.14
N LEU A 249 7.26 -8.42 -33.24
CA LEU A 249 8.56 -8.93 -33.69
C LEU A 249 8.85 -8.51 -35.13
N SER A 250 7.90 -8.72 -36.04
CA SER A 250 8.03 -8.29 -37.44
C SER A 250 8.28 -6.79 -37.51
N ARG A 251 7.47 -6.02 -36.79
CA ARG A 251 7.55 -4.57 -36.78
C ARG A 251 8.84 -4.03 -36.17
N PHE A 252 9.34 -4.69 -35.13
CA PHE A 252 10.62 -4.38 -34.52
C PHE A 252 11.75 -4.57 -35.53
N LYS A 253 11.77 -5.71 -36.23
CA LYS A 253 12.76 -6.02 -37.28
C LYS A 253 12.71 -4.98 -38.40
N ASP A 254 11.52 -4.60 -38.86
CA ASP A 254 11.33 -3.61 -39.93
C ASP A 254 11.82 -2.20 -39.54
N GLY A 255 11.65 -1.82 -38.27
CA GLY A 255 12.03 -0.50 -37.77
C GLY A 255 13.52 -0.32 -37.49
N LEU A 256 14.33 -1.39 -37.50
CA LEU A 256 15.79 -1.29 -37.32
C LEU A 256 16.46 -0.53 -38.49
N SER A 257 17.60 0.09 -38.19
CA SER A 257 18.49 0.69 -39.19
C SER A 257 19.07 -0.37 -40.12
N ASP A 258 19.36 0.01 -41.36
CA ASP A 258 19.87 -0.93 -42.38
C ASP A 258 21.23 -1.52 -41.99
N ASP A 259 22.10 -0.74 -41.33
CA ASP A 259 23.37 -1.22 -40.79
C ASP A 259 23.17 -2.32 -39.73
N THR A 260 22.27 -2.07 -38.77
CA THR A 260 21.96 -3.03 -37.71
C THR A 260 21.30 -4.27 -38.30
N LYS A 261 20.40 -4.09 -39.27
CA LYS A 261 19.80 -5.19 -40.02
C LYS A 261 20.89 -6.04 -40.66
N LEU A 262 21.78 -5.46 -41.46
CA LEU A 262 22.82 -6.21 -42.18
C LEU A 262 23.62 -7.14 -41.25
N VAL A 263 24.00 -6.68 -40.07
CA VAL A 263 24.72 -7.49 -39.06
C VAL A 263 23.85 -8.60 -38.46
N MET A 264 22.54 -8.41 -38.41
CA MET A 264 21.59 -9.41 -37.93
C MET A 264 21.18 -10.45 -38.97
N THR A 265 21.71 -10.36 -40.20
CA THR A 265 21.35 -11.27 -41.31
C THR A 265 21.42 -12.75 -41.02
N ALA A 266 22.50 -13.19 -40.40
CA ALA A 266 22.69 -14.60 -40.10
C ALA A 266 21.73 -15.13 -39.01
N GLN A 267 21.15 -14.26 -38.18
CA GLN A 267 20.43 -14.65 -36.96
C GLN A 267 18.91 -14.43 -37.02
N TRP A 268 18.34 -13.91 -38.11
CA TRP A 268 16.89 -13.64 -38.13
C TRP A 268 15.98 -14.85 -37.97
N HIS A 269 16.41 -16.00 -38.49
CA HIS A 269 15.64 -17.25 -38.46
C HIS A 269 15.59 -17.87 -37.05
N SER A 270 16.57 -17.57 -36.19
CA SER A 270 16.61 -18.07 -34.80
C SER A 270 15.90 -17.16 -33.81
N LEU A 271 15.55 -15.94 -34.21
CA LEU A 271 14.90 -14.93 -33.35
C LEU A 271 13.37 -15.02 -33.49
N THR A 272 12.77 -15.86 -32.64
CA THR A 272 11.32 -16.08 -32.53
C THR A 272 10.62 -15.24 -31.46
N THR A 273 11.38 -14.64 -30.54
CA THR A 273 10.83 -13.81 -29.45
C THR A 273 11.25 -12.35 -29.59
N LEU A 274 10.38 -11.44 -29.17
CA LEU A 274 10.67 -10.00 -29.19
C LEU A 274 11.85 -9.66 -28.29
N LYS A 275 11.91 -10.27 -27.10
CA LYS A 275 13.00 -10.09 -26.14
C LYS A 275 14.35 -10.54 -26.72
N GLY A 276 14.37 -11.70 -27.38
CA GLY A 276 15.57 -12.22 -28.04
C GLY A 276 16.04 -11.28 -29.16
N ALA A 277 15.10 -10.79 -29.98
CA ALA A 277 15.42 -9.86 -31.06
C ALA A 277 15.99 -8.53 -30.54
N GLN A 278 15.41 -7.98 -29.47
CA GLN A 278 15.91 -6.75 -28.83
C GLN A 278 17.34 -6.92 -28.28
N ALA A 279 17.63 -8.05 -27.66
CA ALA A 279 18.97 -8.36 -27.14
C ALA A 279 19.99 -8.51 -28.27
N ALA A 280 19.69 -9.33 -29.27
CA ALA A 280 20.56 -9.54 -30.44
C ALA A 280 20.86 -8.24 -31.18
N ALA A 281 19.84 -7.39 -31.34
CA ALA A 281 19.97 -6.12 -32.02
C ALA A 281 20.80 -5.09 -31.21
N THR A 282 20.73 -5.14 -29.88
CA THR A 282 21.61 -4.36 -28.99
C THR A 282 23.07 -4.76 -29.17
N THR A 283 23.37 -6.07 -29.17
CA THR A 283 24.72 -6.60 -29.40
C THR A 283 25.24 -6.23 -30.79
N ALA A 284 24.41 -6.36 -31.83
CA ALA A 284 24.77 -5.98 -33.20
C ALA A 284 25.13 -4.49 -33.30
N TYR A 285 24.33 -3.61 -32.67
CA TYR A 285 24.58 -2.18 -32.65
C TYR A 285 25.87 -1.82 -31.90
N GLN A 286 26.15 -2.45 -30.77
CA GLN A 286 27.39 -2.26 -30.01
C GLN A 286 28.63 -2.67 -30.83
N ASN A 287 28.55 -3.80 -31.53
CA ASN A 287 29.62 -4.28 -32.39
C ASN A 287 29.89 -3.32 -33.57
N LEU A 288 28.84 -2.78 -34.19
CA LEU A 288 28.95 -1.77 -35.25
C LEU A 288 29.64 -0.50 -34.74
N GLN A 289 29.22 0.02 -33.59
CA GLN A 289 29.83 1.19 -32.96
C GLN A 289 31.31 0.95 -32.62
N ALA A 290 31.66 -0.24 -32.12
CA ALA A 290 33.06 -0.61 -31.86
C ALA A 290 33.91 -0.63 -33.15
N GLN A 291 33.38 -1.21 -34.24
CA GLN A 291 34.08 -1.23 -35.52
C GLN A 291 34.26 0.18 -36.13
N GLN A 292 33.24 1.03 -36.03
CA GLN A 292 33.33 2.42 -36.50
C GLN A 292 34.40 3.21 -35.72
N ARG A 293 34.48 3.03 -34.40
CA ARG A 293 35.54 3.64 -33.57
C ARG A 293 36.94 3.18 -33.98
N LEU A 294 37.12 1.89 -34.28
CA LEU A 294 38.39 1.34 -34.74
C LEU A 294 38.77 1.87 -36.13
N ARG A 295 37.81 1.97 -37.06
CA ARG A 295 38.03 2.55 -38.40
C ARG A 295 38.40 4.02 -38.35
N SER A 296 37.70 4.81 -37.53
CA SER A 296 38.02 6.23 -37.33
C SER A 296 39.40 6.44 -36.70
N ARG A 297 39.85 5.51 -35.83
CA ARG A 297 41.21 5.56 -35.25
C ARG A 297 42.31 5.23 -36.27
N ASN A 298 42.06 4.29 -37.19
CA ASN A 298 43.01 3.94 -38.25
C ASN A 298 43.04 4.94 -39.42
N GLY A 299 41.98 5.73 -39.62
CA GLY A 299 41.94 6.78 -40.64
C GLY A 299 42.90 7.96 -40.39
N PHE A 300 43.37 8.15 -39.16
CA PHE A 300 44.36 9.17 -38.79
C PHE A 300 45.81 8.77 -39.09
N PHE A 301 46.07 7.49 -39.41
CA PHE A 301 47.40 7.00 -39.79
C PHE A 301 47.47 6.78 -41.31
N LYS A 302 47.34 7.85 -42.10
CA LYS A 302 47.74 7.83 -43.52
C LYS A 302 49.23 8.18 -43.62
N SER A 303 50.00 7.25 -44.19
CA SER A 303 51.45 7.28 -44.38
C SER A 303 51.96 8.52 -45.13
N PRO A 304 53.24 8.93 -44.91
CA PRO A 304 53.83 10.11 -45.56
C PRO A 304 53.85 9.95 -47.08
N GLN A 305 53.48 11.02 -47.79
CA GLN A 305 53.53 11.08 -49.25
C GLN A 305 54.97 10.81 -49.76
N HIS A 306 55.11 9.79 -50.61
CA HIS A 306 56.23 9.67 -51.52
C HIS A 306 56.27 10.92 -52.43
N GLN A 307 57.27 11.79 -52.23
CA GLN A 307 57.60 12.84 -53.19
C GLN A 307 58.10 12.21 -54.49
N SER A 308 57.41 12.45 -55.60
CA SER A 308 57.95 12.18 -56.94
C SER A 308 59.05 13.20 -57.27
N PRO A 309 60.09 12.84 -58.07
CA PRO A 309 61.22 13.72 -58.31
C PRO A 309 60.80 14.93 -59.16
N ARG A 310 61.18 16.14 -58.73
CA ARG A 310 60.98 17.37 -59.49
C ARG A 310 61.81 17.34 -60.78
N ARG A 311 61.13 17.54 -61.91
CA ARG A 311 61.71 17.79 -63.23
C ARG A 311 62.51 19.11 -63.21
N PRO A 312 63.73 19.19 -63.76
CA PRO A 312 64.46 20.46 -63.83
C PRO A 312 63.83 21.40 -64.87
N ALA A 313 63.81 22.70 -64.53
CA ALA A 313 63.25 23.78 -65.35
C ALA A 313 64.12 24.09 -66.59
N PRO A 314 63.53 24.61 -67.68
CA PRO A 314 64.29 24.97 -68.88
C PRO A 314 65.04 26.30 -68.68
N SER A 315 66.29 26.36 -69.15
CA SER A 315 67.15 27.55 -69.12
C SER A 315 66.63 28.67 -70.05
N PRO A 316 66.78 29.95 -69.66
CA PRO A 316 66.38 31.07 -70.49
C PRO A 316 67.41 31.38 -71.58
N ALA A 317 66.92 31.72 -72.77
CA ALA A 317 67.71 32.21 -73.89
C ALA A 317 68.27 33.62 -73.60
N ALA A 318 69.54 33.85 -73.94
CA ALA A 318 70.17 35.15 -73.89
C ALA A 318 69.92 35.94 -75.19
N PRO A 319 69.73 37.27 -75.14
CA PRO A 319 69.65 38.11 -76.32
C PRO A 319 71.04 38.61 -76.77
N THR A 320 71.20 38.68 -78.10
CA THR A 320 72.18 39.43 -78.93
C THR A 320 73.58 39.70 -78.40
#